data_AF-A0A0D9PFM3-F1
#
_entry.id   AF-A0A0D9PFM3-F1
#
_cell.length_a   1.000
_cell.length_b   1.000
_cell.length_c   1.000
_cell.angle_alpha   90.00
_cell.angle_beta   90.00
_cell.angle_gamma   90.00
#
_symmetry.space_group_name_H-M   'P 1'
#
loop_
_entity.id
_entity.type
_entity.pdbx_description
1 polymer ?
#
loop_
_entity_poly.entity_id
_entity_poly.type
_entity_poly.pdbx_seq_one_letter_code
_entity_poly.pdbx_strand_id
1 'polypeptide(L)'
;MSSRTVVPRTRKRKDPSSKAPSTLRNDRLADSIESFGYDVMPCSFCSARGLRCKMIERSSKCGEFGRIISESKRLDQEEERAEEQMLKAQAELNEALARLARLRRQKRQLVTKGQQMTRLGLQSLDALEEEERRESEAVIDAQSLGAIDVLDWNAVFGDALLNAAGDTAAVGAGNSSNAP
;
A
#
# COMPACT_ATOMS: atom_id res chain seq x y z
N MET A 1 26.64 -8.98 55.48
CA MET A 1 25.24 -8.76 55.03
C MET A 1 24.32 -9.39 56.06
N SER A 2 23.67 -8.57 56.89
CA SER A 2 22.93 -9.02 58.09
C SER A 2 21.49 -9.40 57.73
N SER A 3 21.20 -10.69 57.65
CA SER A 3 19.86 -11.22 57.42
C SER A 3 18.96 -10.93 58.63
N ARG A 4 18.04 -9.96 58.51
CA ARG A 4 16.96 -9.77 59.49
C ARG A 4 15.96 -10.91 59.33
N THR A 5 15.98 -11.85 60.26
CA THR A 5 14.89 -12.82 60.45
C THR A 5 13.62 -12.08 60.87
N VAL A 6 12.68 -11.92 59.93
CA VAL A 6 11.32 -11.47 60.24
C VAL A 6 10.60 -12.64 60.90
N VAL A 7 10.50 -12.61 62.23
CA VAL A 7 9.70 -13.58 62.98
C VAL A 7 8.24 -13.40 62.55
N PRO A 8 7.56 -14.47 62.07
CA PRO A 8 6.13 -14.37 61.77
C PRO A 8 5.42 -13.96 63.05
N ARG A 9 4.61 -12.90 62.96
CA ARG A 9 3.81 -12.41 64.08
C ARG A 9 2.82 -13.52 64.45
N THR A 10 3.17 -14.35 65.42
CA THR A 10 2.25 -15.36 65.97
C THR A 10 1.11 -14.59 66.63
N ARG A 11 -0.01 -14.48 65.91
CA ARG A 11 -1.24 -13.98 66.50
C ARG A 11 -1.61 -15.00 67.58
N LYS A 12 -1.54 -14.60 68.85
CA LYS A 12 -2.16 -15.38 69.93
C LYS A 12 -3.60 -15.65 69.50
N ARG A 13 -3.93 -16.93 69.27
CA ARG A 13 -5.27 -17.33 68.85
C ARG A 13 -6.20 -17.04 70.02
N LYS A 14 -7.02 -16.00 69.89
CA LYS A 14 -8.14 -15.74 70.81
C LYS A 14 -9.14 -16.89 70.70
N ASP A 15 -9.80 -17.25 71.79
CA ASP A 15 -10.82 -18.30 71.77
C ASP A 15 -11.91 -18.00 70.73
N PRO A 16 -12.38 -18.99 69.95
CA PRO A 16 -13.34 -18.78 68.87
C PRO A 16 -14.63 -18.07 69.32
N SER A 17 -15.05 -18.34 70.57
CA SER A 17 -16.20 -17.73 71.25
C SER A 17 -16.08 -16.20 71.41
N SER A 18 -14.84 -15.67 71.48
CA SER A 18 -14.57 -14.25 71.71
C SER A 18 -14.36 -13.42 70.44
N LYS A 19 -14.46 -14.03 69.26
CA LYS A 19 -14.16 -13.39 67.97
C LYS A 19 -15.42 -12.80 67.34
N ALA A 20 -15.29 -11.60 66.77
CA ALA A 20 -16.34 -11.03 65.94
C ALA A 20 -16.62 -11.92 64.70
N PRO A 21 -17.85 -11.89 64.14
CA PRO A 21 -18.20 -12.67 62.95
C PRO A 21 -17.30 -12.40 61.74
N SER A 22 -16.85 -11.15 61.58
CA SER A 22 -15.96 -10.74 60.49
C SER A 22 -14.56 -11.33 60.62
N THR A 23 -14.02 -11.43 61.84
CA THR A 23 -12.72 -12.08 62.09
C THR A 23 -12.79 -13.58 61.85
N LEU A 24 -13.88 -14.25 62.26
CA LEU A 24 -14.08 -15.67 61.95
C LEU A 24 -14.15 -15.94 60.44
N ARG A 25 -14.83 -15.06 59.68
CA ARG A 25 -14.90 -15.17 58.21
C ARG A 25 -13.53 -14.99 57.56
N ASN A 26 -12.71 -14.06 58.05
CA ASN A 26 -11.36 -13.83 57.55
C ASN A 26 -10.40 -14.97 57.90
N ASP A 27 -10.50 -15.53 59.12
CA ASP A 27 -9.72 -16.68 59.53
C ASP A 27 -10.05 -17.91 58.66
N ARG A 28 -11.34 -18.20 58.44
CA ARG A 28 -11.78 -19.29 57.54
C ARG A 28 -11.27 -19.10 56.11
N LEU A 29 -11.24 -17.86 55.62
CA LEU A 29 -10.70 -17.56 54.30
C LEU A 29 -9.18 -17.77 54.25
N ALA A 30 -8.45 -17.36 55.28
CA ALA A 30 -7.02 -17.61 55.37
C ALA A 30 -6.71 -19.12 55.41
N ASP A 31 -7.45 -19.89 56.22
CA ASP A 31 -7.34 -21.35 56.28
C ASP A 31 -7.65 -21.99 54.92
N SER A 32 -8.66 -21.46 54.21
CA SER A 32 -9.00 -21.91 52.86
C SER A 32 -7.85 -21.64 51.88
N ILE A 33 -7.29 -20.41 51.88
CA ILE A 33 -6.17 -20.02 50.99
C ILE A 33 -4.92 -20.86 51.30
N GLU A 34 -4.69 -21.20 52.55
CA GLU A 34 -3.54 -22.03 52.93
C GLU A 34 -3.68 -23.48 52.45
N SER A 35 -4.90 -24.03 52.52
CA SER A 35 -5.20 -25.43 52.14
C SER A 35 -5.41 -25.63 50.63
N PHE A 36 -6.13 -24.73 49.98
CA PHE A 36 -6.55 -24.88 48.57
C PHE A 36 -5.95 -23.83 47.63
N GLY A 37 -5.15 -22.89 48.14
CA GLY A 37 -4.56 -21.85 47.30
C GLY A 37 -3.35 -22.34 46.51
N TYR A 38 -3.20 -21.83 45.29
CA TYR A 38 -2.01 -22.02 44.45
C TYR A 38 -1.11 -20.78 44.51
N ASP A 39 0.20 -21.00 44.32
CA ASP A 39 1.19 -19.94 44.29
C ASP A 39 1.09 -19.17 42.97
N VAL A 40 1.03 -17.84 43.06
CA VAL A 40 1.05 -16.92 41.90
C VAL A 40 2.25 -16.01 41.98
N MET A 41 2.56 -15.34 40.86
CA MET A 41 3.58 -14.29 40.83
C MET A 41 3.30 -13.27 41.96
N PRO A 42 4.27 -12.97 42.83
CA PRO A 42 4.03 -12.15 44.00
C PRO A 42 3.65 -10.72 43.61
N CYS A 43 2.50 -10.27 44.12
CA CYS A 43 2.07 -8.88 44.01
C CYS A 43 3.05 -7.94 44.73
N SER A 44 2.98 -6.64 44.42
CA SER A 44 3.91 -5.63 44.96
C SER A 44 4.01 -5.68 46.49
N PHE A 45 2.87 -5.90 47.15
CA PHE A 45 2.75 -6.04 48.60
C PHE A 45 3.42 -7.30 49.16
N CYS A 46 3.20 -8.45 48.53
CA CYS A 46 3.80 -9.73 48.95
C CYS A 46 5.31 -9.71 48.70
N SER A 47 5.74 -9.18 47.56
CA SER A 47 7.15 -9.02 47.21
C SER A 47 7.89 -8.13 48.21
N ALA A 48 7.34 -6.94 48.52
CA ALA A 48 7.93 -6.01 49.48
C ALA A 48 8.06 -6.59 50.91
N ARG A 49 7.27 -7.60 51.25
CA ARG A 49 7.26 -8.26 52.57
C ARG A 49 7.94 -9.63 52.58
N GLY A 50 8.47 -10.08 51.44
CA GLY A 50 9.07 -11.42 51.30
C GLY A 50 8.06 -12.55 51.56
N LEU A 51 6.78 -12.33 51.26
CA LEU A 51 5.71 -13.31 51.44
C LEU A 51 5.40 -14.01 50.12
N ARG A 52 5.05 -15.30 50.19
CA ARG A 52 4.48 -16.03 49.05
C ARG A 52 3.05 -15.54 48.80
N CYS A 53 2.74 -15.21 47.55
CA CYS A 53 1.40 -14.81 47.16
C CYS A 53 0.60 -16.06 46.77
N LYS A 54 -0.43 -16.36 47.56
CA LYS A 54 -1.34 -17.48 47.32
C LYS A 54 -2.71 -16.97 46.94
N MET A 55 -3.32 -17.59 45.94
CA MET A 55 -4.66 -17.28 45.48
C MET A 55 -5.54 -18.52 45.42
N ILE A 56 -6.84 -18.29 45.62
CA ILE A 56 -7.90 -19.27 45.31
C ILE A 56 -8.64 -18.74 44.08
N GLU A 57 -8.91 -19.63 43.13
CA GLU A 57 -9.53 -19.35 41.82
C GLU A 57 -10.84 -18.55 41.91
N ARG A 58 -11.62 -18.76 42.98
CA ARG A 58 -12.92 -18.10 43.21
C ARG A 58 -12.87 -16.86 44.12
N SER A 59 -11.68 -16.46 44.56
CA SER A 59 -11.47 -15.33 45.49
C SER A 59 -10.69 -14.22 44.80
N SER A 60 -11.40 -13.17 44.35
CA SER A 60 -10.85 -11.99 43.69
C SER A 60 -10.13 -10.99 44.61
N LYS A 61 -9.81 -11.38 45.86
CA LYS A 61 -9.31 -10.44 46.87
C LYS A 61 -7.86 -9.98 46.68
N CYS A 62 -7.13 -10.53 45.72
CA CYS A 62 -5.87 -9.92 45.28
C CYS A 62 -6.20 -8.79 44.29
N GLY A 63 -6.31 -7.55 44.79
CA GLY A 63 -6.71 -6.40 43.99
C GLY A 63 -5.82 -6.09 42.78
N GLU A 64 -4.54 -6.50 42.83
CA GLU A 64 -3.61 -6.36 41.69
C GLU A 64 -3.88 -7.40 40.60
N PHE A 65 -4.24 -8.63 40.97
CA PHE A 65 -4.49 -9.70 39.99
C PHE A 65 -5.78 -9.46 39.17
N GLY A 66 -6.83 -8.94 39.81
CA GLY A 66 -8.05 -8.54 39.09
C GLY A 66 -7.80 -7.47 38.03
N ARG A 67 -6.91 -6.51 38.32
CA ARG A 67 -6.50 -5.47 37.36
C ARG A 67 -5.67 -6.05 36.22
N ILE A 68 -4.75 -6.97 36.52
CA ILE A 68 -3.93 -7.64 35.50
C ILE A 68 -4.82 -8.45 34.54
N ILE A 69 -5.81 -9.19 35.05
CA ILE A 69 -6.73 -9.94 34.19
C ILE A 69 -7.57 -9.00 33.30
N SER A 70 -8.12 -7.92 33.86
CA SER A 70 -8.92 -6.98 33.06
C SER A 70 -8.08 -6.29 31.99
N GLU A 71 -6.83 -5.98 32.31
CA GLU A 71 -5.91 -5.34 31.37
C GLU A 71 -5.42 -6.31 30.30
N SER A 72 -5.11 -7.56 30.66
CA SER A 72 -4.81 -8.63 29.69
C SER A 72 -5.95 -8.77 28.68
N LYS A 73 -7.20 -8.88 29.16
CA LYS A 73 -8.36 -8.98 28.27
C LYS A 73 -8.55 -7.76 27.37
N ARG A 74 -8.22 -6.56 27.86
CA ARG A 74 -8.26 -5.33 27.07
C ARG A 74 -7.20 -5.38 25.96
N LEU A 75 -5.98 -5.82 26.29
CA LEU A 75 -4.89 -5.98 25.33
C LEU A 75 -5.22 -7.05 24.29
N ASP A 76 -5.75 -8.20 24.69
CA ASP A 76 -6.15 -9.27 23.77
C ASP A 76 -7.14 -8.75 22.70
N GLN A 77 -8.08 -7.89 23.09
CA GLN A 77 -9.04 -7.27 22.15
C GLN A 77 -8.39 -6.22 21.25
N GLU A 78 -7.38 -5.51 21.74
CA GLU A 78 -6.63 -4.54 20.94
C GLU A 78 -5.70 -5.24 19.95
N GLU A 79 -5.09 -6.35 20.34
CA GLU A 79 -4.32 -7.24 19.47
C GLU A 79 -5.19 -7.80 18.35
N GLU A 80 -6.35 -8.38 18.68
CA GLU A 80 -7.29 -8.90 17.67
C GLU A 80 -7.71 -7.83 16.66
N ARG A 81 -8.02 -6.61 17.13
CA ARG A 81 -8.34 -5.48 16.23
C ARG A 81 -7.16 -5.07 15.36
N ALA A 82 -5.95 -5.06 15.92
CA ALA A 82 -4.75 -4.75 15.17
C ALA A 82 -4.46 -5.81 14.10
N GLU A 83 -4.64 -7.09 14.42
CA GLU A 83 -4.52 -8.21 13.48
C GLU A 83 -5.53 -8.09 12.33
N GLU A 84 -6.79 -7.81 12.63
CA GLU A 84 -7.81 -7.58 11.59
C GLU A 84 -7.44 -6.41 10.66
N GLN A 85 -6.91 -5.32 11.21
CA GLN A 85 -6.45 -4.18 10.41
C GLN A 85 -5.28 -4.57 9.50
N MET A 86 -4.34 -5.36 10.01
CA MET A 86 -3.22 -5.86 9.21
C MET A 86 -3.68 -6.76 8.07
N LEU A 87 -4.64 -7.65 8.33
CA LEU A 87 -5.22 -8.52 7.29
C LEU A 87 -5.92 -7.70 6.20
N LYS A 88 -6.69 -6.67 6.57
CA LYS A 88 -7.34 -5.76 5.62
C LYS A 88 -6.31 -5.01 4.77
N ALA A 89 -5.28 -4.44 5.39
CA ALA A 89 -4.22 -3.74 4.68
C ALA A 89 -3.46 -4.65 3.70
N GLN A 90 -3.21 -5.92 4.07
CA GLN A 90 -2.62 -6.90 3.16
C GLN A 90 -3.52 -7.21 1.97
N ALA A 91 -4.84 -7.32 2.18
CA ALA A 91 -5.79 -7.53 1.10
C ALA A 91 -5.80 -6.35 0.10
N GLU A 92 -5.82 -5.12 0.61
CA GLU A 92 -5.76 -3.90 -0.19
C GLU A 92 -4.45 -3.81 -1.00
N LEU A 93 -3.32 -4.14 -0.38
CA LEU A 93 -2.03 -4.20 -1.06
C LEU A 93 -2.06 -5.20 -2.22
N ASN A 94 -2.59 -6.41 -1.98
CA ASN A 94 -2.69 -7.45 -3.00
C ASN A 94 -3.58 -7.01 -4.17
N GLU A 95 -4.70 -6.33 -3.89
CA GLU A 95 -5.56 -5.76 -4.92
C GLU A 95 -4.82 -4.70 -5.75
N ALA A 96 -4.11 -3.78 -5.08
CA ALA A 96 -3.33 -2.74 -5.74
C ALA A 96 -2.21 -3.34 -6.62
N LEU A 97 -1.52 -4.38 -6.14
CA LEU A 97 -0.52 -5.11 -6.91
C LEU A 97 -1.13 -5.80 -8.14
N ALA A 98 -2.29 -6.45 -7.99
CA ALA A 98 -2.99 -7.07 -9.11
C ALA A 98 -3.42 -6.02 -10.15
N ARG A 99 -3.93 -4.86 -9.71
CA ARG A 99 -4.25 -3.73 -10.59
C ARG A 99 -3.02 -3.21 -11.33
N LEU A 100 -1.90 -3.04 -10.63
CA LEU A 100 -0.63 -2.62 -11.22
C LEU A 100 -0.13 -3.63 -12.26
N ALA A 101 -0.21 -4.93 -11.98
CA ALA A 101 0.18 -5.98 -12.90
C ALA A 101 -0.66 -5.94 -14.19
N ARG A 102 -1.99 -5.73 -14.07
CA ARG A 102 -2.89 -5.57 -15.23
C ARG A 102 -2.50 -4.35 -16.07
N LEU A 103 -2.31 -3.19 -15.45
CA LEU A 103 -1.92 -1.96 -16.15
C LEU A 103 -0.58 -2.12 -16.87
N ARG A 104 0.40 -2.76 -16.23
CA ARG A 104 1.69 -3.07 -16.86
C ARG A 104 1.53 -3.97 -18.08
N ARG A 105 0.65 -4.98 -18.02
CA ARG A 105 0.35 -5.85 -19.16
C ARG A 105 -0.32 -5.08 -20.31
N GLN A 106 -1.31 -4.25 -20.00
CA GLN A 106 -1.99 -3.40 -20.97
C GLN A 106 -1.01 -2.43 -21.65
N LYS A 107 -0.15 -1.76 -20.88
CA LYS A 107 0.90 -0.88 -21.40
C LYS A 107 1.82 -1.61 -22.39
N ARG A 108 2.30 -2.81 -22.03
CA ARG A 108 3.13 -3.63 -22.93
C ARG A 108 2.39 -3.96 -24.22
N GLN A 109 1.14 -4.41 -24.13
CA GLN A 109 0.33 -4.72 -25.29
C GLN A 109 0.10 -3.50 -26.20
N LEU A 110 -0.18 -2.33 -25.63
CA LEU A 110 -0.33 -1.10 -26.40
C LEU A 110 0.95 -0.71 -27.13
N VAL A 111 2.10 -0.78 -26.46
CA VAL A 111 3.41 -0.49 -27.07
C VAL A 111 3.69 -1.46 -28.21
N THR A 112 3.50 -2.77 -28.00
CA THR A 112 3.72 -3.78 -29.05
C THR A 112 2.79 -3.56 -30.25
N LYS A 113 1.51 -3.27 -30.02
CA LYS A 113 0.55 -2.95 -31.10
C LYS A 113 0.95 -1.68 -31.85
N GLY A 114 1.36 -0.64 -31.12
CA GLY A 114 1.87 0.61 -31.71
C GLY A 114 3.07 0.36 -32.63
N GLN A 115 4.06 -0.39 -32.15
CA GLN A 115 5.23 -0.78 -32.95
C GLN A 115 4.84 -1.58 -34.20
N GLN A 116 3.88 -2.51 -34.09
CA GLN A 116 3.39 -3.27 -35.23
C GLN A 116 2.68 -2.38 -36.25
N MET A 117 1.82 -1.47 -35.81
CA MET A 117 1.14 -0.52 -36.70
C MET A 117 2.12 0.41 -37.39
N THR A 118 3.12 0.95 -36.66
CA THR A 118 4.17 1.78 -37.25
C THR A 118 4.98 1.00 -38.29
N ARG A 119 5.37 -0.24 -37.98
CA ARG A 119 6.11 -1.08 -38.93
C ARG A 119 5.31 -1.37 -40.19
N LEU A 120 4.04 -1.78 -40.04
CA LEU A 120 3.17 -2.06 -41.19
C LEU A 120 2.90 -0.79 -42.01
N GLY A 121 2.73 0.36 -41.33
CA GLY A 121 2.57 1.66 -41.98
C GLY A 121 3.78 2.05 -42.81
N LEU A 122 5.00 1.91 -42.27
CA LEU A 122 6.23 2.16 -43.02
C LEU A 122 6.37 1.21 -44.21
N GLN A 123 6.08 -0.08 -44.03
CA GLN A 123 6.11 -1.05 -45.14
C GLN A 123 5.09 -0.72 -46.24
N SER A 124 3.91 -0.21 -45.88
CA SER A 124 2.92 0.24 -46.86
C SER A 124 3.35 1.51 -47.60
N LEU A 125 4.05 2.43 -46.92
CA LEU A 125 4.59 3.63 -47.54
C LEU A 125 5.73 3.29 -48.51
N ASP A 126 6.68 2.44 -48.09
CA ASP A 126 7.77 1.97 -48.94
C ASP A 126 7.23 1.27 -50.21
N ALA A 127 6.13 0.52 -50.09
CA ALA A 127 5.50 -0.15 -51.23
C ALA A 127 4.85 0.83 -52.22
N LEU A 128 4.20 1.88 -51.71
CA LEU A 128 3.60 2.92 -52.55
C LEU A 128 4.67 3.78 -53.25
N GLU A 129 5.75 4.12 -52.55
CA GLU A 129 6.87 4.87 -53.13
C GLU A 129 7.58 4.08 -54.25
N GLU A 130 7.72 2.76 -54.09
CA GLU A 130 8.24 1.87 -55.13
C GLU A 130 7.30 1.78 -56.35
N GLU A 131 5.98 1.79 -56.13
CA GLU A 131 4.99 1.80 -57.21
C GLU A 131 5.00 3.13 -57.97
N GLU A 132 5.03 4.26 -57.26
CA GLU A 132 5.16 5.60 -57.84
C GLU A 132 6.46 5.72 -58.66
N ARG A 133 7.57 5.15 -58.17
CA ARG A 133 8.82 5.11 -58.94
C ARG A 133 8.67 4.30 -60.22
N ARG A 134 8.02 3.13 -60.17
CA ARG A 134 7.77 2.31 -61.37
C ARG A 134 6.87 3.00 -62.37
N GLU A 135 5.82 3.68 -61.90
CA GLU A 135 4.96 4.49 -62.76
C GLU A 135 5.76 5.63 -63.40
N SER A 136 6.59 6.32 -62.63
CA SER A 136 7.47 7.39 -63.11
C SER A 136 8.46 6.86 -64.17
N GLU A 137 9.09 5.72 -63.92
CA GLU A 137 9.98 5.05 -64.88
C GLU A 137 9.24 4.66 -66.16
N ALA A 138 8.03 4.11 -66.05
CA ALA A 138 7.19 3.74 -67.19
C ALA A 138 6.73 4.96 -68.00
N VAL A 139 6.43 6.09 -67.34
CA VAL A 139 6.11 7.37 -67.97
C VAL A 139 7.31 7.89 -68.74
N ILE A 140 8.51 7.86 -68.15
CA ILE A 140 9.76 8.28 -68.82
C ILE A 140 10.07 7.37 -70.01
N ASP A 141 9.93 6.05 -69.87
CA ASP A 141 10.16 5.09 -70.95
C ASP A 141 9.17 5.31 -72.10
N ALA A 142 7.87 5.47 -71.81
CA ALA A 142 6.85 5.78 -72.80
C ALA A 142 7.12 7.10 -73.54
N GLN A 143 7.57 8.15 -72.83
CA GLN A 143 8.02 9.41 -73.45
C GLN A 143 9.23 9.18 -74.37
N SER A 144 10.21 8.39 -73.94
CA SER A 144 11.43 8.10 -74.72
C SER A 144 11.13 7.28 -75.99
N LEU A 145 10.09 6.45 -75.96
CA LEU A 145 9.58 5.67 -77.10
C LEU A 145 8.65 6.48 -78.02
N GLY A 146 8.42 7.76 -77.74
CA GLY A 146 7.68 8.68 -78.60
C GLY A 146 6.16 8.65 -78.41
N ALA A 147 5.66 8.27 -77.23
CA ALA A 147 4.23 8.37 -76.91
C ALA A 147 3.80 9.86 -76.83
N ILE A 148 2.92 10.29 -77.74
CA ILE A 148 2.54 11.70 -77.97
C ILE A 148 1.59 12.26 -76.89
N ASP A 149 0.90 11.41 -76.12
CA ASP A 149 -0.19 11.82 -75.21
C ASP A 149 0.22 11.87 -73.71
N VAL A 150 1.51 11.77 -73.41
CA VAL A 150 2.05 11.83 -72.04
C VAL A 150 2.51 13.25 -71.72
N LEU A 151 1.59 14.07 -71.21
CA LEU A 151 1.84 15.48 -70.84
C LEU A 151 2.74 15.59 -69.60
N ASP A 152 3.89 16.25 -69.72
CA ASP A 152 4.74 16.62 -68.58
C ASP A 152 4.16 17.85 -67.84
N TRP A 153 3.52 17.61 -66.70
CA TRP A 153 2.95 18.68 -65.87
C TRP A 153 4.01 19.65 -65.30
N ASN A 154 5.27 19.24 -65.18
CA ASN A 154 6.34 20.12 -64.73
C ASN A 154 6.73 21.12 -65.83
N ALA A 155 6.66 20.73 -67.11
CA ALA A 155 6.75 21.67 -68.23
C ALA A 155 5.54 22.61 -68.33
N VAL A 156 4.36 22.17 -67.89
CA VAL A 156 3.12 22.99 -67.88
C VAL A 156 3.13 24.06 -66.78
N PHE A 157 3.65 23.76 -65.59
CA PHE A 157 3.58 24.66 -64.43
C PHE A 157 4.92 25.17 -63.90
N GLY A 158 6.04 24.58 -64.29
CA GLY A 158 7.38 24.93 -63.76
C GLY A 158 7.79 26.37 -64.02
N ASP A 159 7.53 26.88 -65.23
CA ASP A 159 7.82 28.29 -65.57
C ASP A 159 6.80 29.28 -64.98
N ALA A 160 5.58 28.83 -64.65
CA ALA A 160 4.54 29.69 -64.09
C ALA A 160 4.67 29.87 -62.56
N LEU A 161 5.05 28.81 -61.83
CA LEU A 161 5.13 28.83 -60.36
C LEU A 161 6.41 29.49 -59.83
N LEU A 162 7.55 29.32 -60.51
CA LEU A 162 8.81 30.00 -60.15
C LEU A 162 8.75 31.51 -60.43
N ASN A 163 8.07 31.93 -61.48
CA ASN A 163 7.86 33.35 -61.77
C ASN A 163 6.80 34.00 -60.85
N ALA A 164 5.78 33.26 -60.42
CA ALA A 164 4.78 33.78 -59.48
C ALA A 164 5.30 33.93 -58.03
N ALA A 165 6.24 33.09 -57.60
CA ALA A 165 6.85 33.20 -56.27
C ALA A 165 7.80 34.40 -56.14
N GLY A 166 8.34 34.92 -57.26
CA GLY A 166 9.20 36.11 -57.28
C GLY A 166 8.47 37.43 -57.04
N ASP A 167 7.17 37.51 -57.36
CA ASP A 167 6.41 38.77 -57.36
C ASP A 167 5.64 39.08 -56.07
N THR A 168 5.74 38.24 -55.03
CA THR A 168 5.08 38.52 -53.73
C THR A 168 5.98 39.21 -52.70
N ALA A 169 7.22 39.56 -53.06
CA ALA A 169 8.15 40.26 -52.18
C ALA A 169 7.98 41.80 -52.20
N ALA A 170 6.76 42.35 -52.13
CA ALA A 170 6.58 43.80 -51.95
C ALA A 170 5.17 44.24 -51.52
N VAL A 171 4.68 43.90 -50.33
CA VAL A 171 3.68 44.76 -49.65
C VAL A 171 3.84 44.74 -48.13
N GLY A 172 4.28 45.87 -47.58
CA GLY A 172 3.66 46.47 -46.40
C GLY A 172 4.27 46.16 -45.03
N ALA A 173 5.38 46.82 -44.72
CA ALA A 173 5.67 47.20 -43.34
C ALA A 173 4.56 48.14 -42.83
N GLY A 174 3.79 47.70 -41.85
CA GLY A 174 2.69 48.45 -41.22
C GLY A 174 2.63 48.14 -39.73
N ASN A 175 3.23 49.05 -38.95
CA ASN A 175 3.33 49.01 -37.51
C ASN A 175 1.98 49.39 -36.86
N SER A 176 1.47 48.61 -35.91
CA SER A 176 0.50 49.14 -34.92
C SER A 176 0.61 48.43 -33.58
N SER A 177 1.11 49.22 -32.64
CA SER A 177 1.16 49.15 -31.18
C SER A 177 -0.17 48.84 -30.46
N ASN A 178 -0.01 48.22 -29.26
CA ASN A 178 -0.86 48.21 -28.05
C ASN A 178 -2.30 47.68 -28.17
N ALA A 179 -2.65 46.52 -27.56
CA ALA A 179 -2.98 46.29 -26.13
C ALA A 179 -4.28 46.98 -25.67
N PRO A 180 -5.08 46.42 -24.74
CA PRO A 180 -4.87 45.22 -23.91
C PRO A 180 -5.75 44.00 -24.24
#